data_AF-A0A179UEV2-F1
#
_entry.id   AF-A0A179UEV2-F1
#
_cell.length_a   1.000
_cell.length_b   1.000
_cell.length_c   1.000
_cell.angle_alpha   90.00
_cell.angle_beta   90.00
_cell.angle_gamma   90.00
#
_symmetry.space_group_name_H-M   'P 1'
#
loop_
_entity.id
_entity.type
_entity.pdbx_description
1 polymer ?
#
loop_
_entity_poly.entity_id
_entity_poly.type
_entity_poly.pdbx_seq_one_letter_code
_entity_poly.pdbx_strand_id
1 'polypeptide(L)'
;MATMPNLGLFARLPYELREKIWAELVPTPAQDMSNSNTDLSILRASHFLHDEIDEVIHRRGTLEFDIDPVYRPTADLCTVSFRRKHRLLDHGGADCPSPPVSWTLKSVASAKTRGFGSMAFHKFDQVIVNIPSPDPNDVGELFCLWQKVRNLVSLFRGGTQIKSLLIRLLERESDGQNWIDTLDWPSTAYTPAPARSTCQHDYDVPILPFCTLPNLKALRVETYSEEFTELMDWYVIDGLIKLVRDSNRERERERESANAGGNAEAKPKAKSLKDKFKVKGKGRASDKSRLSARADLERRNAFEYYWMHSLLWTYADGSRTADLMRRETLREWARDGCKSVFEKEICRIIQEYPEFLNRQSSNVVRDMHYVGVCLNAAARRRRLEYDAVSAFACAPAPTPASTPASTSGSISGFTARSTSGSLSASTFPSDENKPMTAAEIEKQSEEDWDTLLPAGLPVLETGEFGMAVGHLITDPVYYDSVREDRDKYEPFDRLVRKWGLRFRRSLWWHLKRRIHQKLGIPMMIDGYYR
;
A
#
# COMPACT_ATOMS: atom_id res chain seq x y z
N MET A 1 -39.61 21.21 26.97
CA MET A 1 -38.51 20.22 26.90
C MET A 1 -39.15 18.85 27.04
N ALA A 2 -39.18 18.05 25.98
CA ALA A 2 -39.76 16.72 26.02
C ALA A 2 -38.81 15.80 26.80
N THR A 3 -39.26 15.28 27.94
CA THR A 3 -38.57 14.21 28.67
C THR A 3 -38.53 12.99 27.76
N MET A 4 -37.36 12.62 27.24
CA MET A 4 -37.20 11.36 26.50
C MET A 4 -37.24 10.21 27.52
N PRO A 5 -38.33 9.44 27.61
CA PRO A 5 -38.62 8.61 28.78
C PRO A 5 -37.74 7.36 28.92
N ASN A 6 -36.82 7.10 27.98
CA ASN A 6 -36.18 5.79 27.82
C ASN A 6 -34.66 5.78 28.03
N LEU A 7 -34.10 6.83 28.64
CA LEU A 7 -32.65 6.92 28.95
C LEU A 7 -32.31 6.47 30.37
N GLY A 8 -33.28 5.90 31.11
CA GLY A 8 -33.10 5.44 32.48
C GLY A 8 -32.76 6.60 33.43
N LEU A 9 -31.81 6.38 34.36
CA LEU A 9 -31.38 7.40 35.31
C LEU A 9 -30.73 8.62 34.65
N PHE A 10 -30.15 8.46 33.46
CA PHE A 10 -29.59 9.57 32.69
C PHE A 10 -30.68 10.55 32.25
N ALA A 11 -31.93 10.13 32.07
CA ALA A 11 -33.03 11.04 31.72
C ALA A 11 -33.25 12.17 32.75
N ARG A 12 -32.72 12.04 33.97
CA ARG A 12 -32.77 13.06 35.03
C ARG A 12 -31.73 14.16 34.85
N LEU A 13 -30.70 13.94 34.03
CA LEU A 13 -29.65 14.91 33.76
C LEU A 13 -30.04 15.79 32.56
N PRO A 14 -29.79 17.11 32.63
CA PRO A 14 -29.83 17.98 31.46
C PRO A 14 -28.96 17.44 30.33
N TYR A 15 -29.38 17.67 29.08
CA TYR A 15 -28.67 17.18 27.90
C TYR A 15 -27.20 17.62 27.89
N GLU A 16 -26.91 18.84 28.35
CA GLU A 16 -25.57 19.42 28.38
C GLU A 16 -24.62 18.65 29.31
N LEU A 17 -25.13 18.12 30.43
CA LEU A 17 -24.32 17.29 31.34
C LEU A 17 -24.10 15.89 30.75
N ARG A 18 -25.12 15.34 30.08
CA ARG A 18 -25.00 14.04 29.42
C ARG A 18 -24.01 14.09 28.27
N GLU A 19 -24.07 15.12 27.44
CA GLU A 19 -23.11 15.34 26.35
C GLU A 19 -21.66 15.38 26.86
N LYS A 20 -21.42 16.03 28.01
CA LYS A 20 -20.10 16.02 28.68
C LYS A 20 -19.70 14.63 29.15
N ILE A 21 -20.61 13.87 29.78
CA ILE A 21 -20.34 12.49 30.22
C ILE A 21 -20.00 11.60 29.01
N TRP A 22 -20.77 11.69 27.93
CA TRP A 22 -20.53 10.92 26.71
C TRP A 22 -19.25 11.33 25.99
N ALA A 23 -18.79 12.58 26.16
CA ALA A 23 -17.51 13.04 25.61
C ALA A 23 -16.30 12.32 26.22
N GLU A 24 -16.40 11.89 27.48
CA GLU A 24 -15.36 11.09 28.14
C GLU A 24 -15.28 9.65 27.59
N LEU A 25 -16.27 9.20 26.82
CA LEU A 25 -16.27 7.89 26.17
C LEU A 25 -15.54 7.88 24.82
N VAL A 26 -14.99 9.02 24.38
CA VAL A 26 -14.21 9.10 23.15
C VAL A 26 -12.98 8.18 23.29
N PRO A 27 -12.68 7.33 22.30
CA PRO A 27 -11.52 6.46 22.33
C PRO A 27 -10.24 7.27 22.63
N THR A 28 -9.38 6.78 23.51
CA THR A 28 -8.09 7.42 23.85
C THR A 28 -6.92 6.66 23.23
N PRO A 29 -5.77 7.33 22.91
CA PRO A 29 -4.65 6.70 22.21
C PRO A 29 -4.00 5.56 23.01
N ALA A 30 -3.97 5.71 24.34
CA ALA A 30 -3.35 4.77 25.27
C ALA A 30 -4.18 3.50 25.51
N GLN A 31 -5.44 3.52 25.09
CA GLN A 31 -6.26 2.31 25.11
C GLN A 31 -5.96 1.54 23.84
N ASP A 32 -5.14 0.51 23.98
CA ASP A 32 -5.11 -0.54 22.98
C ASP A 32 -6.54 -1.02 22.79
N MET A 33 -7.10 -0.90 21.58
CA MET A 33 -8.51 -1.23 21.28
C MET A 33 -8.85 -2.71 21.58
N SER A 34 -7.86 -3.50 21.99
CA SER A 34 -7.97 -4.85 22.55
C SER A 34 -8.51 -4.86 24.00
N ASN A 35 -8.40 -3.76 24.74
CA ASN A 35 -8.98 -3.64 26.07
C ASN A 35 -10.50 -3.48 25.99
N SER A 36 -11.22 -4.48 26.48
CA SER A 36 -12.69 -4.53 26.54
C SER A 36 -13.34 -3.39 27.32
N ASN A 37 -12.57 -2.52 27.99
CA ASN A 37 -13.08 -1.40 28.77
C ASN A 37 -13.65 -0.26 27.91
N THR A 38 -13.34 -0.19 26.62
CA THR A 38 -13.99 0.72 25.67
C THR A 38 -15.07 0.07 24.83
N ASP A 39 -15.39 -1.20 25.09
CA ASP A 39 -16.49 -1.86 24.40
C ASP A 39 -17.82 -1.25 24.87
N LEU A 40 -18.31 -0.29 24.09
CA LEU A 40 -19.64 0.30 24.23
C LEU A 40 -20.76 -0.74 24.03
N SER A 41 -20.44 -2.04 23.89
CA SER A 41 -21.42 -3.13 23.94
C SER A 41 -22.31 -3.09 25.17
N ILE A 42 -21.80 -2.66 26.34
CA ILE A 42 -22.65 -2.50 27.54
C ILE A 42 -23.72 -1.42 27.35
N LEU A 43 -23.45 -0.42 26.50
CA LEU A 43 -24.38 0.64 26.15
C LEU A 43 -25.41 0.19 25.10
N ARG A 44 -25.20 -0.96 24.45
CA ARG A 44 -26.21 -1.59 23.59
C ARG A 44 -27.41 -2.15 24.36
N ALA A 45 -27.35 -2.19 25.70
CA ALA A 45 -28.49 -2.59 26.54
C ALA A 45 -29.70 -1.64 26.39
N SER A 46 -29.50 -0.40 25.93
CA SER A 46 -30.58 0.51 25.56
C SER A 46 -30.28 1.17 24.22
N HIS A 47 -31.14 0.97 23.22
CA HIS A 47 -30.97 1.59 21.91
C HIS A 47 -30.96 3.12 22.00
N PHE A 48 -31.73 3.72 22.92
CA PHE A 48 -31.77 5.18 23.10
C PHE A 48 -30.46 5.73 23.66
N LEU A 49 -29.82 5.02 24.61
CA LEU A 49 -28.50 5.41 25.10
C LEU A 49 -27.45 5.23 24.02
N HIS A 50 -27.48 4.09 23.32
CA HIS A 50 -26.58 3.84 22.20
C HIS A 50 -26.70 4.95 21.16
N ASP A 51 -27.90 5.30 20.72
CA ASP A 51 -28.10 6.29 19.67
C ASP A 51 -27.72 7.70 20.11
N GLU A 52 -27.98 8.08 21.36
CA GLU A 52 -27.53 9.37 21.90
C GLU A 52 -26.00 9.43 22.02
N ILE A 53 -25.36 8.36 22.52
CA ILE A 53 -23.91 8.30 22.64
C ILE A 53 -23.25 8.25 21.27
N ASP A 54 -23.81 7.48 20.34
CA ASP A 54 -23.34 7.38 18.97
C ASP A 54 -23.47 8.72 18.25
N GLU A 55 -24.59 9.42 18.46
CA GLU A 55 -24.79 10.78 18.01
C GLU A 55 -23.75 11.72 18.61
N VAL A 56 -23.49 11.64 19.91
CA VAL A 56 -22.58 12.58 20.58
C VAL A 56 -21.11 12.32 20.23
N ILE A 57 -20.71 11.05 20.08
CA ILE A 57 -19.33 10.68 19.74
C ILE A 57 -19.07 10.90 18.25
N HIS A 58 -19.91 10.37 17.36
CA HIS A 58 -19.59 10.28 15.94
C HIS A 58 -20.23 11.38 15.08
N ARG A 59 -21.44 11.87 15.44
CA ARG A 59 -22.11 12.91 14.63
C ARG A 59 -21.28 14.19 14.77
N ARG A 60 -20.82 14.74 13.64
CA ARG A 60 -19.85 15.86 13.56
C ARG A 60 -18.42 15.53 13.94
N GLY A 61 -18.12 14.25 14.07
CA GLY A 61 -16.76 13.75 14.07
C GLY A 61 -16.18 13.80 12.66
N THR A 62 -14.92 14.22 12.59
CA THR A 62 -14.07 14.11 11.41
C THR A 62 -12.95 13.13 11.73
N LEU A 63 -12.71 12.20 10.81
CA LEU A 63 -11.58 11.28 10.90
C LEU A 63 -10.55 11.68 9.85
N GLU A 64 -9.35 12.06 10.27
CA GLU A 64 -8.26 12.48 9.39
C GLU A 64 -7.19 11.39 9.34
N PHE A 65 -6.73 11.04 8.14
CA PHE A 65 -5.67 10.08 7.90
C PHE A 65 -4.48 10.81 7.28
N ASP A 66 -3.40 10.91 8.04
CA ASP A 66 -2.15 11.56 7.65
C ASP A 66 -1.17 10.52 7.11
N ILE A 67 -0.86 10.62 5.82
CA ILE A 67 0.09 9.72 5.15
C ILE A 67 1.44 10.42 5.05
N ASP A 68 2.53 9.70 5.30
CA ASP A 68 3.90 10.20 5.08
C ASP A 68 4.47 9.59 3.78
N PRO A 69 4.88 10.37 2.77
CA PRO A 69 5.49 9.85 1.54
C PRO A 69 6.89 9.23 1.79
N VAL A 70 7.57 9.59 2.88
CA VAL A 70 8.93 9.13 3.16
C VAL A 70 8.92 7.65 3.54
N TYR A 71 9.77 6.87 2.87
CA TYR A 71 9.95 5.46 3.21
C TYR A 71 10.90 5.32 4.42
N ARG A 72 10.44 4.58 5.42
CA ARG A 72 11.29 4.00 6.46
C ARG A 72 10.92 2.51 6.54
N PRO A 73 11.87 1.59 6.75
CA PRO A 73 11.53 0.16 6.88
C PRO A 73 10.51 -0.13 8.00
N THR A 74 10.49 0.72 9.03
CA THR A 74 9.54 0.70 10.14
C THR A 74 8.46 1.77 10.00
N ALA A 75 8.33 2.40 8.84
CA ALA A 75 7.39 3.49 8.62
C ALA A 75 5.96 3.02 8.86
N ASP A 76 5.22 3.88 9.52
CA ASP A 76 3.80 3.71 9.70
C ASP A 76 3.06 3.84 8.37
N LEU A 77 1.97 3.10 8.25
CA LEU A 77 1.02 3.22 7.16
C LEU A 77 0.45 4.63 7.12
N CYS A 78 -0.05 5.11 8.26
CA CYS A 78 -0.55 6.47 8.45
C CYS A 78 -0.76 6.76 9.94
N THR A 79 -0.88 8.03 10.27
CA THR A 79 -1.44 8.49 11.54
C THR A 79 -2.91 8.81 11.33
N VAL A 80 -3.76 8.41 12.26
CA VAL A 80 -5.20 8.69 12.22
C VAL A 80 -5.52 9.62 13.36
N SER A 81 -6.11 10.78 13.07
CA SER A 81 -6.58 11.70 14.09
C SER A 81 -8.10 11.82 14.06
N PHE A 82 -8.71 11.87 15.24
CA PHE A 82 -10.14 12.06 15.39
C PHE A 82 -10.40 13.45 15.98
N ARG A 83 -11.11 14.28 15.22
CA ARG A 83 -11.53 15.62 15.64
C ARG A 83 -13.04 15.63 15.82
N ARG A 84 -13.47 16.11 16.98
CA ARG A 84 -14.89 16.33 17.28
C ARG A 84 -15.19 17.83 17.23
N LYS A 85 -16.23 18.22 16.49
CA LYS A 85 -16.75 19.60 16.52
C LYS A 85 -17.73 19.74 17.70
N HIS A 86 -17.32 20.42 18.77
CA HIS A 86 -18.12 20.53 19.98
C HIS A 86 -18.90 21.86 20.01
N ARG A 87 -20.23 21.80 19.84
CA ARG A 87 -21.12 22.98 19.72
C ARG A 87 -20.97 24.01 20.84
N LEU A 88 -20.72 23.54 22.07
CA LEU A 88 -20.71 24.37 23.27
C LEU A 88 -19.32 24.90 23.65
N LEU A 89 -18.24 24.33 23.10
CA LEU A 89 -16.87 24.79 23.37
C LEU A 89 -16.36 25.72 22.26
N ASP A 90 -16.85 25.55 21.03
CA ASP A 90 -16.46 26.39 19.88
C ASP A 90 -17.05 27.82 19.94
N HIS A 91 -17.86 28.17 20.95
CA HIS A 91 -18.46 29.51 21.10
C HIS A 91 -17.83 30.37 22.21
N GLY A 92 -16.82 29.86 22.91
CA GLY A 92 -16.16 30.57 24.01
C GLY A 92 -14.65 30.55 23.91
N GLY A 93 -14.08 31.41 23.06
CA GLY A 93 -12.64 31.71 23.03
C GLY A 93 -11.78 30.68 22.29
N ALA A 94 -11.12 31.11 21.22
CA ALA A 94 -10.31 30.32 20.29
C ALA A 94 -9.00 29.76 20.88
N ASP A 95 -8.83 29.74 22.20
CA ASP A 95 -7.47 29.74 22.76
C ASP A 95 -6.88 28.37 23.09
N CYS A 96 -7.63 27.26 23.04
CA CYS A 96 -7.06 25.90 23.13
C CYS A 96 -8.08 24.82 22.72
N PRO A 97 -8.26 24.49 21.42
CA PRO A 97 -8.94 23.25 21.07
C PRO A 97 -8.16 22.08 21.70
N SER A 98 -8.87 21.18 22.40
CA SER A 98 -8.25 19.97 22.93
C SER A 98 -7.50 19.25 21.80
N PRO A 99 -6.26 18.76 22.05
CA PRO A 99 -5.49 18.10 21.01
C PRO A 99 -6.28 16.91 20.46
N PRO A 100 -6.27 16.70 19.12
CA PRO A 100 -6.98 15.59 18.54
C PRO A 100 -6.43 14.28 19.08
N VAL A 101 -7.32 13.31 19.29
CA VAL A 101 -6.90 11.95 19.62
C VAL A 101 -6.26 11.35 18.38
N SER A 102 -5.03 10.87 18.50
CA SER A 102 -4.28 10.30 17.37
C SER A 102 -3.85 8.85 17.61
N TRP A 103 -3.84 8.05 16.55
CA TRP A 103 -3.32 6.68 16.52
C TRP A 103 -2.35 6.51 15.37
N THR A 104 -1.19 5.93 15.66
CA THR A 104 -0.22 5.58 14.62
C THR A 104 -0.44 4.14 14.17
N LEU A 105 -0.78 3.93 12.89
CA LEU A 105 -1.07 2.62 12.32
C LEU A 105 0.16 2.07 11.58
N LYS A 106 0.72 0.96 12.05
CA LYS A 106 1.92 0.37 11.44
C LYS A 106 1.66 -0.35 10.12
N SER A 107 0.49 -0.97 9.99
CA SER A 107 0.14 -1.79 8.83
C SER A 107 -1.38 -1.94 8.70
N VAL A 108 -1.84 -2.46 7.56
CA VAL A 108 -3.26 -2.79 7.36
C VAL A 108 -3.74 -3.82 8.40
N ALA A 109 -2.89 -4.80 8.75
CA ALA A 109 -3.22 -5.78 9.77
C ALA A 109 -3.39 -5.12 11.15
N SER A 110 -2.45 -4.25 11.54
CA SER A 110 -2.52 -3.48 12.78
C SER A 110 -3.75 -2.55 12.83
N ALA A 111 -4.10 -1.95 11.71
CA ALA A 111 -5.31 -1.14 11.60
C ALA A 111 -6.58 -1.98 11.79
N LYS A 112 -6.63 -3.17 11.18
CA LYS A 112 -7.75 -4.11 11.32
C LYS A 112 -7.91 -4.60 12.75
N THR A 113 -6.82 -4.96 13.44
CA THR A 113 -6.88 -5.38 14.85
C THR A 113 -7.36 -4.26 15.77
N ARG A 114 -7.15 -2.99 15.38
CA ARG A 114 -7.66 -1.81 16.08
C ARG A 114 -9.08 -1.40 15.67
N GLY A 115 -9.78 -2.22 14.88
CA GLY A 115 -11.19 -1.98 14.51
C GLY A 115 -11.40 -1.08 13.27
N PHE A 116 -10.34 -0.54 12.66
CA PHE A 116 -10.48 0.29 11.46
C PHE A 116 -10.92 -0.50 10.22
N GLY A 117 -10.79 -1.83 10.24
CA GLY A 117 -11.19 -2.71 9.14
C GLY A 117 -12.70 -2.83 8.91
N SER A 118 -13.51 -2.56 9.94
CA SER A 118 -14.98 -2.64 9.90
C SER A 118 -15.61 -1.33 10.39
N MET A 119 -14.93 -0.22 10.14
CA MET A 119 -15.31 1.07 10.69
C MET A 119 -16.66 1.56 10.14
N ALA A 120 -17.46 2.14 11.03
CA ALA A 120 -18.75 2.70 10.70
C ALA A 120 -18.61 4.12 10.07
N PHE A 121 -17.89 4.24 8.95
CA PHE A 121 -17.66 5.50 8.23
C PHE A 121 -18.91 6.36 8.01
N HIS A 122 -20.10 5.76 7.86
CA HIS A 122 -21.36 6.48 7.67
C HIS A 122 -21.75 7.35 8.88
N LYS A 123 -21.15 7.12 10.05
CA LYS A 123 -21.42 7.89 11.27
C LYS A 123 -20.66 9.22 11.32
N PHE A 124 -19.55 9.31 10.61
CA PHE A 124 -18.76 10.54 10.51
C PHE A 124 -19.33 11.46 9.44
N ASP A 125 -19.19 12.77 9.66
CA ASP A 125 -19.63 13.77 8.68
C ASP A 125 -18.68 13.76 7.47
N GLN A 126 -17.39 13.57 7.74
CA GLN A 126 -16.33 13.59 6.74
C GLN A 126 -15.17 12.68 7.15
N VAL A 127 -14.63 11.97 6.16
CA VAL A 127 -13.33 11.31 6.25
C VAL A 127 -12.36 12.15 5.44
N ILE A 128 -11.24 12.53 6.04
CA ILE A 128 -10.20 13.36 5.43
C ILE A 128 -8.95 12.51 5.25
N VAL A 129 -8.30 12.60 4.10
CA VAL A 129 -7.00 12.02 3.85
C VAL A 129 -6.04 13.13 3.47
N ASN A 130 -5.03 13.32 4.29
CA ASN A 130 -4.00 14.34 4.12
C ASN A 130 -2.79 13.70 3.42
N ILE A 131 -2.43 14.24 2.26
CA ILE A 131 -1.41 13.71 1.36
C ILE A 131 -0.35 14.80 1.13
N PRO A 132 0.81 14.71 1.80
CA PRO A 132 1.95 15.60 1.54
C PRO A 132 2.58 15.27 0.18
N SER A 133 3.22 16.26 -0.43
CA SER A 133 3.97 16.05 -1.67
C SER A 133 5.15 15.08 -1.47
N PRO A 134 5.37 14.13 -2.40
CA PRO A 134 6.65 13.44 -2.51
C PRO A 134 7.73 14.38 -3.05
N ASP A 135 9.00 14.00 -2.93
CA ASP A 135 10.10 14.68 -3.63
C ASP A 135 9.98 14.42 -5.16
N PRO A 136 9.90 15.47 -6.01
CA PRO A 136 9.85 15.34 -7.48
C PRO A 136 11.01 14.53 -8.07
N ASN A 137 12.15 14.49 -7.40
CA ASN A 137 13.35 13.79 -7.86
C ASN A 137 13.44 12.35 -7.33
N ASP A 138 12.50 11.94 -6.47
CA ASP A 138 12.48 10.62 -5.85
C ASP A 138 11.20 9.85 -6.22
N VAL A 139 11.26 9.10 -7.32
CA VAL A 139 10.18 8.18 -7.75
C VAL A 139 9.85 7.14 -6.67
N GLY A 140 10.80 6.81 -5.81
CA GLY A 140 10.60 5.90 -4.69
C GLY A 140 9.62 6.45 -3.66
N GLU A 141 9.66 7.76 -3.37
CA GLU A 141 8.71 8.40 -2.45
C GLU A 141 7.30 8.43 -3.05
N LEU A 142 7.16 8.75 -4.34
CA LEU A 142 5.86 8.67 -5.02
C LEU A 142 5.30 7.23 -4.99
N PHE A 143 6.15 6.23 -5.24
CA PHE A 143 5.75 4.83 -5.17
C PHE A 143 5.33 4.42 -3.75
N CYS A 144 6.10 4.83 -2.74
CA CYS A 144 5.78 4.61 -1.32
C CYS A 144 4.42 5.20 -0.96
N LEU A 145 4.18 6.46 -1.31
CA LEU A 145 2.91 7.16 -1.10
C LEU A 145 1.75 6.42 -1.76
N TRP A 146 1.91 6.05 -3.03
CA TRP A 146 0.92 5.29 -3.78
C TRP A 146 0.60 3.93 -3.12
N GLN A 147 1.61 3.21 -2.63
CA GLN A 147 1.42 1.94 -1.93
C GLN A 147 0.67 2.12 -0.59
N LYS A 148 1.02 3.14 0.20
CA LYS A 148 0.32 3.48 1.45
C LYS A 148 -1.15 3.82 1.20
N VAL A 149 -1.43 4.62 0.16
CA VAL A 149 -2.79 4.92 -0.28
C VAL A 149 -3.56 3.66 -0.65
N ARG A 150 -2.98 2.74 -1.44
CA ARG A 150 -3.65 1.48 -1.80
C ARG A 150 -3.95 0.62 -0.57
N ASN A 151 -3.04 0.58 0.39
CA ASN A 151 -3.24 -0.09 1.67
C ASN A 151 -4.39 0.55 2.47
N LEU A 152 -4.51 1.88 2.45
CA LEU A 152 -5.61 2.61 3.07
C LEU A 152 -6.96 2.35 2.37
N VAL A 153 -6.97 2.33 1.03
CA VAL A 153 -8.17 1.98 0.24
C VAL A 153 -8.61 0.54 0.53
N SER A 154 -7.68 -0.40 0.68
CA SER A 154 -7.97 -1.78 1.09
C SER A 154 -8.61 -1.84 2.48
N LEU A 155 -8.14 -1.00 3.41
CA LEU A 155 -8.74 -0.85 4.74
C LEU A 155 -10.17 -0.28 4.64
N PHE A 156 -10.36 0.80 3.88
CA PHE A 156 -11.65 1.48 3.73
C PHE A 156 -12.72 0.59 3.08
N ARG A 157 -12.32 -0.30 2.16
CA ARG A 157 -13.21 -1.24 1.48
C ARG A 157 -13.93 -2.19 2.46
N GLY A 158 -13.36 -2.47 3.62
CA GLY A 158 -13.99 -3.31 4.66
C GLY A 158 -15.04 -2.59 5.52
N GLY A 159 -15.05 -1.25 5.48
CA GLY A 159 -15.96 -0.44 6.29
C GLY A 159 -17.34 -0.20 5.66
N THR A 160 -18.19 0.50 6.40
CA THR A 160 -19.51 0.94 5.91
C THR A 160 -19.41 2.07 4.87
N GLN A 161 -20.54 2.59 4.38
CA GLN A 161 -20.57 3.68 3.40
C GLN A 161 -19.84 4.95 3.90
N ILE A 162 -18.94 5.49 3.08
CA ILE A 162 -18.29 6.79 3.29
C ILE A 162 -19.16 7.85 2.62
N LYS A 163 -19.80 8.72 3.43
CA LYS A 163 -20.68 9.78 2.93
C LYS A 163 -19.93 10.84 2.12
N SER A 164 -18.78 11.27 2.63
CA SER A 164 -17.94 12.30 2.05
C SER A 164 -16.48 11.99 2.37
N LEU A 165 -15.68 11.73 1.35
CA LEU A 165 -14.23 11.64 1.43
C LEU A 165 -13.64 12.95 0.88
N LEU A 166 -12.79 13.58 1.68
CA LEU A 166 -12.01 14.74 1.29
C LEU A 166 -10.54 14.35 1.24
N ILE A 167 -9.91 14.55 0.09
CA ILE A 167 -8.46 14.42 -0.05
C ILE A 167 -7.87 15.83 0.00
N ARG A 168 -6.94 16.06 0.92
CA ARG A 168 -6.17 17.31 1.00
C ARG A 168 -4.77 17.05 0.49
N LEU A 169 -4.40 17.77 -0.56
CA LEU A 169 -3.02 17.82 -1.06
C LEU A 169 -2.30 18.90 -0.25
N LEU A 170 -1.24 18.51 0.46
CA LEU A 170 -0.50 19.36 1.38
C LEU A 170 0.93 19.60 0.91
N GLU A 171 1.47 20.77 1.28
CA GLU A 171 2.90 21.00 1.31
C GLU A 171 3.53 20.17 2.43
N ARG A 172 4.76 19.71 2.22
CA ARG A 172 5.51 18.95 3.22
C ARG A 172 6.33 19.90 4.08
N GLU A 173 5.80 20.23 5.26
CA GLU A 173 6.40 21.22 6.19
C GLU A 173 7.84 20.89 6.60
N SER A 174 8.23 19.61 6.62
CA SER A 174 9.54 19.19 7.11
C SER A 174 10.72 19.67 6.25
N ASP A 175 10.50 19.83 4.94
CA ASP A 175 11.54 20.15 3.97
C ASP A 175 11.08 21.10 2.85
N GLY A 176 9.85 21.61 2.92
CA GLY A 176 9.28 22.56 1.97
C GLY A 176 8.95 21.93 0.61
N GLN A 177 8.86 20.59 0.52
CA GLN A 177 8.51 19.94 -0.73
C GLN A 177 7.05 20.18 -1.08
N ASN A 178 6.79 20.38 -2.37
CA ASN A 178 5.52 20.86 -2.85
C ASN A 178 5.09 20.14 -4.15
N TRP A 179 3.78 20.06 -4.36
CA TRP A 179 3.16 19.54 -5.59
C TRP A 179 3.42 20.42 -6.82
N ILE A 180 3.99 21.61 -6.61
CA ILE A 180 4.48 22.52 -7.63
C ILE A 180 6.02 22.55 -7.54
N ASP A 181 6.68 22.45 -8.68
CA ASP A 181 8.13 22.59 -8.81
C ASP A 181 8.59 24.06 -8.76
N THR A 182 9.90 24.28 -8.81
CA THR A 182 10.51 25.63 -8.75
C THR A 182 10.22 26.52 -9.96
N LEU A 183 9.56 25.99 -10.99
CA LEU A 183 9.22 26.69 -12.22
C LEU A 183 7.71 26.94 -12.33
N ASP A 184 6.97 26.80 -11.23
CA ASP A 184 5.51 26.90 -11.16
C ASP A 184 4.78 25.85 -12.03
N TRP A 185 5.42 24.70 -12.27
CA TRP A 185 4.79 23.57 -12.94
C TRP A 185 4.44 22.48 -11.93
N PRO A 186 3.39 21.68 -12.16
CA PRO A 186 3.16 20.49 -11.36
C PRO A 186 4.41 19.60 -11.28
N SER A 187 4.73 19.10 -10.08
CA SER A 187 5.78 18.12 -9.85
C SER A 187 5.60 16.90 -10.77
N THR A 188 6.70 16.42 -11.35
CA THR A 188 6.70 15.30 -12.32
C THR A 188 7.78 14.25 -12.02
N ALA A 189 7.75 13.66 -10.82
CA ALA A 189 8.42 12.37 -10.61
C ALA A 189 7.79 11.30 -11.52
N TYR A 190 6.47 11.38 -11.69
CA TYR A 190 5.67 10.56 -12.57
C TYR A 190 5.94 10.93 -14.03
N THR A 191 6.51 9.99 -14.77
CA THR A 191 6.58 10.10 -16.24
C THR A 191 5.40 9.37 -16.84
N PRO A 192 4.40 10.06 -17.44
CA PRO A 192 3.24 9.40 -18.00
C PRO A 192 3.63 8.45 -19.13
N ALA A 193 3.03 7.25 -19.11
CA ALA A 193 3.15 6.32 -20.21
C ALA A 193 2.55 6.95 -21.49
N PRO A 194 3.25 6.96 -22.64
CA PRO A 194 2.88 7.79 -23.80
C PRO A 194 1.51 7.56 -24.44
N ALA A 195 0.73 6.57 -24.02
CA ALA A 195 -0.49 6.21 -24.74
C ALA A 195 -1.70 5.85 -23.86
N ARG A 196 -1.55 5.66 -22.54
CA ARG A 196 -2.59 4.97 -21.73
C ARG A 196 -2.72 5.36 -20.27
N SER A 197 -1.78 6.14 -19.74
CA SER A 197 -1.93 6.68 -18.40
C SER A 197 -3.13 7.62 -18.35
N THR A 198 -3.88 7.54 -17.27
CA THR A 198 -4.86 8.59 -16.94
C THR A 198 -4.32 9.59 -15.94
N CYS A 199 -3.26 9.24 -15.24
CA CYS A 199 -2.48 10.17 -14.44
C CYS A 199 -1.57 10.99 -15.36
N GLN A 200 -1.62 12.31 -15.23
CA GLN A 200 -0.72 13.22 -15.92
C GLN A 200 0.35 13.75 -14.98
N HIS A 201 0.01 13.91 -13.71
CA HIS A 201 0.85 14.50 -12.68
C HIS A 201 0.95 13.62 -11.42
N ASP A 202 1.91 13.92 -10.56
CA ASP A 202 2.19 13.15 -9.34
C ASP A 202 0.97 13.06 -8.42
N TYR A 203 0.16 14.12 -8.33
CA TYR A 203 -1.03 14.15 -7.47
C TYR A 203 -2.18 13.26 -7.97
N ASP A 204 -2.23 12.91 -9.25
CA ASP A 204 -3.28 12.04 -9.79
C ASP A 204 -3.13 10.59 -9.26
N VAL A 205 -1.87 10.17 -9.08
CA VAL A 205 -1.47 8.81 -8.71
C VAL A 205 -2.06 8.38 -7.36
N PRO A 206 -1.95 9.16 -6.27
CA PRO A 206 -2.57 8.83 -4.98
C PRO A 206 -4.08 9.10 -4.95
N ILE A 207 -4.67 9.88 -5.86
CA ILE A 207 -6.13 10.13 -5.86
C ILE A 207 -6.89 8.97 -6.50
N LEU A 208 -6.38 8.41 -7.60
CA LEU A 208 -7.07 7.38 -8.38
C LEU A 208 -7.53 6.16 -7.56
N PRO A 209 -6.72 5.57 -6.65
CA PRO A 209 -7.15 4.40 -5.88
C PRO A 209 -8.42 4.65 -5.05
N PHE A 210 -8.61 5.85 -4.48
CA PHE A 210 -9.81 6.19 -3.71
C PHE A 210 -11.07 6.19 -4.56
N CYS A 211 -10.95 6.52 -5.85
CA CYS A 211 -12.07 6.50 -6.79
C CYS A 211 -12.62 5.09 -7.01
N THR A 212 -11.84 4.04 -6.74
CA THR A 212 -12.26 2.64 -6.85
C THR A 212 -13.05 2.12 -5.65
N LEU A 213 -13.25 2.94 -4.61
CA LEU A 213 -13.95 2.51 -3.39
C LEU A 213 -15.43 2.23 -3.67
N PRO A 214 -15.91 1.00 -3.43
CA PRO A 214 -17.31 0.69 -3.65
C PRO A 214 -18.23 1.33 -2.59
N ASN A 215 -17.72 1.67 -1.43
CA ASN A 215 -18.52 2.26 -0.36
C ASN A 215 -18.48 3.81 -0.38
N LEU A 216 -17.86 4.44 -1.38
CA LEU A 216 -17.70 5.89 -1.44
C LEU A 216 -18.87 6.58 -2.13
N LYS A 217 -19.57 7.49 -1.44
CA LYS A 217 -20.70 8.26 -2.00
C LYS A 217 -20.27 9.55 -2.71
N ALA A 218 -19.36 10.30 -2.11
CA ALA A 218 -18.87 11.57 -2.65
C ALA A 218 -17.39 11.75 -2.36
N LEU A 219 -16.64 12.20 -3.38
CA LEU A 219 -15.23 12.55 -3.31
C LEU A 219 -15.07 14.05 -3.53
N ARG A 220 -14.18 14.67 -2.76
CA ARG A 220 -13.71 16.05 -2.94
C ARG A 220 -12.19 16.09 -2.82
N VAL A 221 -11.58 17.02 -3.52
CA VAL A 221 -10.14 17.28 -3.44
C VAL A 221 -9.96 18.76 -3.08
N GLU A 222 -9.14 19.03 -2.08
CA GLU A 222 -8.71 20.37 -1.65
C GLU A 222 -7.20 20.46 -1.79
N THR A 223 -6.75 21.63 -2.19
CA THR A 223 -5.35 22.04 -2.31
C THR A 223 -5.01 22.97 -1.14
N TYR A 224 -3.72 23.10 -0.82
CA TYR A 224 -3.27 23.97 0.27
C TYR A 224 -3.18 25.46 -0.13
N SER A 225 -3.22 25.79 -1.44
CA SER A 225 -3.16 27.16 -1.95
C SER A 225 -4.06 27.40 -3.17
N GLU A 226 -4.47 28.65 -3.38
CA GLU A 226 -5.21 29.07 -4.58
C GLU A 226 -4.32 28.96 -5.83
N GLU A 227 -3.03 29.29 -5.74
CA GLU A 227 -2.06 29.15 -6.84
C GLU A 227 -1.99 27.69 -7.33
N PHE A 228 -1.90 26.73 -6.41
CA PHE A 228 -1.90 25.32 -6.80
C PHE A 228 -3.23 24.89 -7.40
N THR A 229 -4.33 25.45 -6.91
CA THR A 229 -5.66 25.22 -7.48
C THR A 229 -5.72 25.64 -8.95
N GLU A 230 -5.13 26.78 -9.31
CA GLU A 230 -5.13 27.28 -10.69
C GLU A 230 -4.24 26.44 -11.62
N LEU A 231 -3.17 25.86 -11.10
CA LEU A 231 -2.22 25.03 -11.86
C LEU A 231 -2.66 23.57 -12.01
N MET A 232 -3.57 23.09 -11.16
CA MET A 232 -4.00 21.69 -11.17
C MET A 232 -4.85 21.38 -12.42
N ASP A 233 -4.61 20.24 -13.07
CA ASP A 233 -5.45 19.75 -14.15
C ASP A 233 -6.76 19.16 -13.59
N TRP A 234 -7.70 20.05 -13.28
CA TRP A 234 -9.02 19.70 -12.81
C TRP A 234 -9.80 18.82 -13.80
N TYR A 235 -9.44 18.78 -15.09
CA TYR A 235 -10.16 17.92 -16.04
C TYR A 235 -9.99 16.43 -15.69
N VAL A 236 -8.79 16.01 -15.30
CA VAL A 236 -8.52 14.63 -14.85
C VAL A 236 -9.28 14.34 -13.57
N ILE A 237 -9.17 15.22 -12.56
CA ILE A 237 -9.77 15.04 -11.24
C ILE A 237 -11.31 15.06 -11.31
N ASP A 238 -11.90 16.04 -11.99
CA ASP A 238 -13.36 16.11 -12.20
C ASP A 238 -13.86 14.91 -13.01
N GLY A 239 -13.07 14.43 -13.97
CA GLY A 239 -13.33 13.19 -14.70
C GLY A 239 -13.45 11.98 -13.76
N LEU A 240 -12.50 11.83 -12.82
CA LEU A 240 -12.54 10.76 -11.81
C LEU A 240 -13.71 10.92 -10.85
N ILE A 241 -13.96 12.13 -10.33
CA ILE A 241 -15.10 12.41 -9.44
C ILE A 241 -16.43 12.11 -10.14
N LYS A 242 -16.56 12.45 -11.42
CA LYS A 242 -17.74 12.14 -12.23
C LYS A 242 -17.95 10.63 -12.35
N LEU A 243 -16.89 9.85 -12.62
CA LEU A 243 -16.97 8.39 -12.68
C LEU A 243 -17.43 7.78 -11.35
N VAL A 244 -16.99 8.31 -10.21
CA VAL A 244 -17.48 7.88 -8.89
C VAL A 244 -18.99 8.12 -8.75
N ARG A 245 -19.47 9.32 -9.13
CA ARG A 245 -20.90 9.67 -9.09
C ARG A 245 -21.73 8.77 -10.00
N ASP A 246 -21.26 8.52 -11.22
CA ASP A 246 -21.96 7.68 -12.19
C ASP A 246 -21.97 6.20 -11.74
N SER A 247 -20.87 5.69 -11.19
CA SER A 247 -20.80 4.35 -10.57
C SER A 247 -21.78 4.16 -9.41
N ASN A 248 -22.03 5.22 -8.62
CA ASN A 248 -23.01 5.19 -7.55
C ASN A 248 -24.45 5.18 -8.07
N ARG A 249 -24.75 6.00 -9.09
CA ARG A 249 -26.07 6.02 -9.75
C ARG A 249 -26.40 4.68 -10.40
N GLU A 250 -25.42 4.02 -11.02
CA GLU A 250 -25.60 2.68 -11.59
C GLU A 250 -26.03 1.68 -10.50
N ARG A 251 -25.38 1.70 -9.33
CA ARG A 251 -25.71 0.81 -8.21
C ARG A 251 -27.04 1.09 -7.55
N GLU A 252 -27.44 2.36 -7.46
CA GLU A 252 -28.77 2.74 -6.96
C GLU A 252 -29.86 2.19 -7.89
N ARG A 253 -29.70 2.32 -9.21
CA ARG A 253 -30.63 1.74 -10.20
C ARG A 253 -30.69 0.22 -10.13
N GLU A 254 -29.54 -0.45 -9.97
CA GLU A 254 -29.51 -1.91 -9.79
C GLU A 254 -30.31 -2.34 -8.55
N ARG A 255 -30.15 -1.63 -7.42
CA ARG A 255 -30.91 -1.90 -6.18
C ARG A 255 -32.41 -1.64 -6.34
N GLU A 256 -32.78 -0.54 -6.99
CA GLU A 256 -34.19 -0.23 -7.29
C GLU A 256 -34.82 -1.30 -8.19
N SER A 257 -34.09 -1.75 -9.21
CA SER A 257 -34.56 -2.81 -10.12
C SER A 257 -34.72 -4.16 -9.42
N ALA A 258 -33.80 -4.51 -8.51
CA ALA A 258 -33.87 -5.73 -7.71
C ALA A 258 -35.07 -5.70 -6.74
N ASN A 259 -35.34 -4.54 -6.13
CA ASN A 259 -36.48 -4.37 -5.22
C ASN A 259 -37.84 -4.37 -5.97
N ALA A 260 -37.89 -3.78 -7.16
CA ALA A 260 -39.11 -3.76 -7.99
C ALA A 260 -39.49 -5.16 -8.54
N GLY A 261 -38.51 -6.03 -8.78
CA GLY A 261 -38.73 -7.39 -9.27
C GLY A 261 -39.32 -8.37 -8.25
N GLY A 262 -39.28 -8.05 -6.96
CA GLY A 262 -39.71 -8.96 -5.88
C GLY A 262 -41.22 -9.11 -5.68
N ASN A 263 -42.05 -8.26 -6.30
CA ASN A 263 -43.52 -8.27 -6.12
C ASN A 263 -44.32 -8.61 -7.38
N ALA A 264 -43.66 -8.95 -8.49
CA ALA A 264 -44.35 -9.40 -9.70
C ALA A 264 -44.51 -10.93 -9.67
N GLU A 265 -45.43 -11.40 -8.84
CA GLU A 265 -45.91 -12.78 -8.87
C GLU A 265 -46.41 -13.10 -10.30
N ALA A 266 -45.65 -13.96 -10.98
CA ALA A 266 -45.82 -14.28 -12.38
C ALA A 266 -47.15 -15.02 -12.60
N LYS A 267 -48.18 -14.33 -13.09
CA LYS A 267 -49.17 -14.97 -13.96
C LYS A 267 -48.55 -15.12 -15.36
N PRO A 268 -48.24 -16.34 -15.81
CA PRO A 268 -47.71 -16.56 -17.15
C PRO A 268 -48.82 -16.30 -18.17
N LYS A 269 -48.96 -15.05 -18.63
CA LYS A 269 -49.73 -14.75 -19.83
C LYS A 269 -48.92 -15.22 -21.03
N ALA A 270 -49.31 -16.38 -21.57
CA ALA A 270 -48.84 -16.92 -22.83
C ALA A 270 -48.89 -15.84 -23.93
N LYS A 271 -47.76 -15.21 -24.24
CA LYS A 271 -47.64 -14.26 -25.34
C LYS A 271 -47.28 -15.02 -26.61
N SER A 272 -48.16 -14.84 -27.59
CA SER A 272 -48.17 -15.33 -28.97
C SER A 272 -46.79 -15.36 -29.63
N LEU A 273 -46.48 -16.50 -30.25
CA LEU A 273 -45.24 -16.81 -30.97
C LEU A 273 -45.01 -15.96 -32.25
N LYS A 274 -45.93 -15.06 -32.63
CA LYS A 274 -45.92 -14.40 -33.95
C LYS A 274 -45.06 -13.12 -34.04
N ASP A 275 -44.62 -12.52 -32.94
CA ASP A 275 -43.82 -11.27 -32.99
C ASP A 275 -42.29 -11.49 -33.06
N LYS A 276 -41.83 -12.74 -33.19
CA LYS A 276 -40.39 -13.09 -33.13
C LYS A 276 -39.55 -12.74 -34.37
N PHE A 277 -40.11 -12.18 -35.45
CA PHE A 277 -39.40 -12.15 -36.74
C PHE A 277 -39.11 -10.79 -37.39
N LYS A 278 -39.38 -9.63 -36.77
CA LYS A 278 -39.31 -8.34 -37.51
C LYS A 278 -38.43 -7.22 -36.95
N VAL A 279 -37.42 -7.52 -36.13
CA VAL A 279 -36.41 -6.50 -35.74
C VAL A 279 -35.00 -7.07 -35.90
N LYS A 280 -34.53 -7.12 -37.15
CA LYS A 280 -33.18 -7.53 -37.52
C LYS A 280 -32.60 -6.48 -38.46
N GLY A 281 -32.02 -5.41 -37.91
CA GLY A 281 -31.31 -4.42 -38.71
C GLY A 281 -30.98 -3.14 -37.95
N LYS A 282 -29.68 -2.86 -37.82
CA LYS A 282 -29.05 -1.62 -37.32
C LYS A 282 -29.19 -1.35 -35.81
N GLY A 283 -28.18 -1.79 -35.05
CA GLY A 283 -28.02 -1.37 -33.64
C GLY A 283 -26.80 -1.93 -32.90
N ARG A 284 -26.02 -2.86 -33.47
CA ARG A 284 -24.98 -3.61 -32.73
C ARG A 284 -23.60 -2.96 -32.62
N ALA A 285 -23.38 -1.75 -33.15
CA ALA A 285 -22.08 -1.07 -33.08
C ALA A 285 -21.94 -0.08 -31.91
N SER A 286 -23.03 0.26 -31.22
CA SER A 286 -23.02 1.28 -30.14
C SER A 286 -22.90 0.70 -28.73
N ASP A 287 -23.16 -0.59 -28.51
CA ASP A 287 -23.20 -1.16 -27.15
C ASP A 287 -21.83 -1.61 -26.62
N LYS A 288 -20.81 -1.70 -27.49
CA LYS A 288 -19.44 -2.04 -27.06
C LYS A 288 -18.66 -0.87 -26.47
N SER A 289 -19.14 0.37 -26.58
CA SER A 289 -18.35 1.56 -26.17
C SER A 289 -18.70 2.12 -24.80
N ARG A 290 -19.65 1.53 -24.08
CA ARG A 290 -20.06 2.00 -22.76
C ARG A 290 -19.66 0.99 -21.70
N LEU A 291 -18.36 0.93 -21.42
CA LEU A 291 -17.89 0.35 -20.16
C LEU A 291 -18.64 1.07 -19.03
N SER A 292 -19.15 0.31 -18.06
CA SER A 292 -19.69 0.90 -16.82
C SER A 292 -18.63 1.84 -16.23
N ALA A 293 -19.07 2.94 -15.62
CA ALA A 293 -18.16 3.87 -14.96
C ALA A 293 -17.23 3.17 -13.96
N ARG A 294 -17.72 2.10 -13.32
CA ARG A 294 -16.93 1.26 -12.41
C ARG A 294 -15.83 0.49 -13.15
N ALA A 295 -16.16 -0.15 -14.27
CA ALA A 295 -15.20 -0.91 -15.06
C ALA A 295 -14.10 0.00 -15.63
N ASP A 296 -14.43 1.25 -15.99
CA ASP A 296 -13.42 2.23 -16.43
C ASP A 296 -12.47 2.62 -15.29
N LEU A 297 -12.99 2.89 -14.09
CA LEU A 297 -12.16 3.16 -12.90
C LEU A 297 -11.25 1.98 -12.55
N GLU A 298 -11.76 0.75 -12.60
CA GLU A 298 -10.99 -0.46 -12.33
C GLU A 298 -9.87 -0.65 -13.36
N ARG A 299 -10.19 -0.45 -14.64
CA ARG A 299 -9.22 -0.50 -15.74
C ARG A 299 -8.10 0.53 -15.59
N ARG A 300 -8.43 1.78 -15.23
CA ARG A 300 -7.43 2.83 -14.97
C ARG A 300 -6.54 2.49 -13.78
N ASN A 301 -7.14 2.08 -12.66
CA ASN A 301 -6.37 1.71 -11.46
C ASN A 301 -5.50 0.46 -11.69
N ALA A 302 -5.94 -0.47 -12.54
CA ALA A 302 -5.16 -1.61 -12.99
C ALA A 302 -3.96 -1.18 -13.85
N PHE A 303 -4.15 -0.23 -14.77
CA PHE A 303 -3.06 0.33 -15.57
C PHE A 303 -2.02 1.02 -14.68
N GLU A 304 -2.45 1.90 -13.77
CA GLU A 304 -1.51 2.61 -12.88
C GLU A 304 -0.80 1.66 -11.93
N TYR A 305 -1.44 0.55 -11.51
CA TYR A 305 -0.74 -0.48 -10.74
C TYR A 305 0.45 -1.06 -11.50
N TYR A 306 0.20 -1.52 -12.72
CA TYR A 306 1.25 -2.01 -13.59
C TYR A 306 2.32 -0.92 -13.83
N TRP A 307 1.89 0.30 -14.14
CA TRP A 307 2.80 1.38 -14.51
C TRP A 307 3.68 1.87 -13.35
N MET A 308 3.15 1.99 -12.13
CA MET A 308 3.94 2.38 -10.97
C MET A 308 5.06 1.37 -10.67
N HIS A 309 4.77 0.08 -10.76
CA HIS A 309 5.82 -0.96 -10.66
C HIS A 309 6.82 -0.86 -11.82
N SER A 310 6.33 -0.63 -13.03
CA SER A 310 7.20 -0.44 -14.20
C SER A 310 8.12 0.78 -14.06
N LEU A 311 7.59 1.90 -13.56
CA LEU A 311 8.32 3.14 -13.35
C LEU A 311 9.38 2.96 -12.28
N LEU A 312 9.01 2.40 -11.12
CA LEU A 312 9.95 2.06 -10.04
C LEU A 312 11.10 1.17 -10.54
N TRP A 313 10.78 0.17 -11.38
CA TRP A 313 11.78 -0.73 -11.92
C TRP A 313 12.69 -0.08 -12.96
N THR A 314 12.13 0.76 -13.82
CA THR A 314 12.86 1.40 -14.92
C THR A 314 13.58 2.67 -14.52
N TYR A 315 13.39 3.16 -13.30
CA TYR A 315 14.11 4.31 -12.79
C TYR A 315 15.57 3.92 -12.47
N ALA A 316 16.47 4.19 -13.43
CA ALA A 316 17.89 3.80 -13.39
C ALA A 316 18.70 4.61 -12.37
N ASP A 317 18.36 5.88 -12.22
CA ASP A 317 19.08 6.85 -11.39
C ASP A 317 18.60 6.77 -9.93
N GLY A 318 18.25 5.54 -9.51
CA GLY A 318 17.57 5.19 -8.27
C GLY A 318 17.98 6.05 -7.10
N SER A 319 17.05 6.88 -6.63
CA SER A 319 17.09 7.40 -5.28
C SER A 319 17.22 6.24 -4.30
N ARG A 320 17.77 6.51 -3.11
CA ARG A 320 17.85 5.51 -2.04
C ARG A 320 16.48 4.89 -1.75
N THR A 321 15.42 5.70 -1.80
CA THR A 321 14.05 5.27 -1.58
C THR A 321 13.58 4.30 -2.67
N ALA A 322 13.83 4.58 -3.95
CA ALA A 322 13.44 3.69 -5.04
C ALA A 322 14.12 2.32 -4.92
N ASP A 323 15.41 2.29 -4.55
CA ASP A 323 16.12 1.03 -4.28
C ASP A 323 15.48 0.25 -3.13
N LEU A 324 15.13 0.92 -2.04
CA LEU A 324 14.45 0.29 -0.90
C LEU A 324 13.07 -0.25 -1.28
N MET A 325 12.28 0.51 -2.05
CA MET A 325 10.95 0.06 -2.51
C MET A 325 11.04 -1.14 -3.46
N ARG A 326 12.06 -1.18 -4.35
CA ARG A 326 12.32 -2.36 -5.20
C ARG A 326 12.65 -3.58 -4.36
N ARG A 327 13.53 -3.42 -3.36
CA ARG A 327 13.90 -4.49 -2.42
C ARG A 327 12.69 -4.98 -1.64
N GLU A 328 11.86 -4.08 -1.11
CA GLU A 328 10.65 -4.47 -0.37
C GLU A 328 9.67 -5.23 -1.26
N THR A 329 9.43 -4.75 -2.49
CA THR A 329 8.57 -5.45 -3.46
C THR A 329 9.06 -6.88 -3.72
N LEU A 330 10.37 -7.04 -3.93
CA LEU A 330 10.97 -8.36 -4.14
C LEU A 330 10.93 -9.23 -2.89
N ARG A 331 11.11 -8.65 -1.70
CA ARG A 331 11.01 -9.33 -0.40
C ARG A 331 9.59 -9.83 -0.15
N GLU A 332 8.58 -9.00 -0.34
CA GLU A 332 7.16 -9.37 -0.25
C GLU A 332 6.84 -10.50 -1.24
N TRP A 333 7.29 -10.36 -2.48
CA TRP A 333 7.06 -11.37 -3.51
C TRP A 333 7.78 -12.68 -3.20
N ALA A 334 9.02 -12.63 -2.72
CA ALA A 334 9.77 -13.82 -2.32
C ALA A 334 9.13 -14.54 -1.13
N ARG A 335 8.63 -13.79 -0.15
CA ARG A 335 7.98 -14.33 1.04
C ARG A 335 6.64 -14.99 0.73
N ASP A 336 5.81 -14.35 -0.10
CA ASP A 336 4.44 -14.78 -0.33
C ASP A 336 4.27 -15.61 -1.63
N GLY A 337 5.27 -15.59 -2.53
CA GLY A 337 5.24 -16.28 -3.83
C GLY A 337 4.00 -15.93 -4.66
N CYS A 338 3.33 -16.96 -5.19
CA CYS A 338 2.05 -16.81 -5.91
C CYS A 338 0.89 -16.24 -5.07
N LYS A 339 1.04 -16.19 -3.74
CA LYS A 339 0.05 -15.57 -2.86
C LYS A 339 0.27 -14.07 -2.70
N SER A 340 1.41 -13.53 -3.16
CA SER A 340 1.73 -12.11 -3.08
C SER A 340 0.67 -11.27 -3.79
N VAL A 341 0.41 -10.08 -3.25
CA VAL A 341 -0.53 -9.13 -3.85
C VAL A 341 -0.05 -8.72 -5.24
N PHE A 342 1.27 -8.53 -5.38
CA PHE A 342 1.92 -8.22 -6.65
C PHE A 342 1.63 -9.25 -7.75
N GLU A 343 1.94 -10.53 -7.51
CA GLU A 343 1.77 -11.56 -8.53
C GLU A 343 0.30 -11.70 -8.92
N LYS A 344 -0.62 -11.71 -7.94
CA LYS A 344 -2.06 -11.80 -8.20
C LYS A 344 -2.58 -10.65 -9.04
N GLU A 345 -2.19 -9.42 -8.70
CA GLU A 345 -2.68 -8.24 -9.40
C GLU A 345 -2.10 -8.16 -10.82
N ILE A 346 -0.82 -8.50 -11.02
CA ILE A 346 -0.22 -8.57 -12.36
C ILE A 346 -0.86 -9.69 -13.20
N CYS A 347 -1.07 -10.88 -12.64
CA CYS A 347 -1.79 -11.97 -13.33
C CYS A 347 -3.21 -11.54 -13.75
N ARG A 348 -3.96 -10.90 -12.84
CA ARG A 348 -5.28 -10.35 -13.15
C ARG A 348 -5.19 -9.33 -14.29
N ILE A 349 -4.21 -8.42 -14.25
CA ILE A 349 -4.01 -7.42 -15.30
C ILE A 349 -3.69 -8.07 -16.65
N ILE A 350 -2.83 -9.09 -16.68
CA ILE A 350 -2.52 -9.86 -17.90
C ILE A 350 -3.79 -10.49 -18.49
N GLN A 351 -4.65 -11.05 -17.64
CA GLN A 351 -5.85 -11.76 -18.06
C GLN A 351 -6.99 -10.82 -18.49
N GLU A 352 -7.26 -9.76 -17.71
CA GLU A 352 -8.39 -8.84 -17.93
C GLU A 352 -8.06 -7.71 -18.90
N TYR A 353 -6.80 -7.24 -18.91
CA TYR A 353 -6.35 -6.08 -19.69
C TYR A 353 -5.06 -6.40 -20.48
N PRO A 354 -5.05 -7.46 -21.32
CA PRO A 354 -3.86 -7.87 -22.06
C PRO A 354 -3.33 -6.75 -22.96
N GLU A 355 -4.17 -5.79 -23.34
CA GLU A 355 -3.75 -4.66 -24.15
C GLU A 355 -2.68 -3.82 -23.44
N PHE A 356 -2.64 -3.77 -22.10
CA PHE A 356 -1.66 -2.97 -21.35
C PHE A 356 -0.23 -3.44 -21.58
N LEU A 357 -0.06 -4.71 -21.94
CA LEU A 357 1.21 -5.37 -22.12
C LEU A 357 1.64 -5.27 -23.59
N ASN A 358 2.18 -4.12 -23.96
CA ASN A 358 3.01 -4.02 -25.15
C ASN A 358 4.37 -4.73 -24.94
N ARG A 359 5.12 -4.94 -26.02
CA ARG A 359 6.43 -5.63 -26.00
C ARG A 359 7.47 -4.99 -25.06
N GLN A 360 7.38 -3.69 -24.80
CA GLN A 360 8.30 -3.00 -23.88
C GLN A 360 7.89 -3.23 -22.42
N SER A 361 6.59 -3.18 -22.12
CA SER A 361 6.04 -3.45 -20.79
C SER A 361 6.26 -4.88 -20.31
N SER A 362 6.16 -5.87 -21.20
CA SER A 362 6.45 -7.27 -20.86
C SER A 362 7.90 -7.48 -20.43
N ASN A 363 8.84 -6.68 -20.94
CA ASN A 363 10.26 -6.78 -20.56
C ASN A 363 10.47 -6.39 -19.10
N VAL A 364 9.73 -5.42 -18.58
CA VAL A 364 9.90 -4.97 -17.18
C VAL A 364 9.45 -6.06 -16.22
N VAL A 365 8.28 -6.66 -16.45
CA VAL A 365 7.79 -7.79 -15.64
C VAL A 365 8.72 -9.00 -15.74
N ARG A 366 9.25 -9.29 -16.93
CA ARG A 366 10.26 -10.33 -17.13
C ARG A 366 11.54 -10.05 -16.34
N ASP A 367 12.04 -8.82 -16.39
CA ASP A 367 13.27 -8.43 -15.71
C ASP A 367 13.08 -8.47 -14.18
N MET A 368 11.93 -8.04 -13.68
CA MET A 368 11.51 -8.21 -12.28
C MET A 368 11.55 -9.68 -11.88
N HIS A 369 10.92 -10.54 -12.68
CA HIS A 369 10.90 -11.98 -12.44
C HIS A 369 12.30 -12.59 -12.44
N TYR A 370 13.13 -12.23 -13.44
CA TYR A 370 14.52 -12.69 -13.55
C TYR A 370 15.32 -12.35 -12.28
N VAL A 371 15.24 -11.10 -11.83
CA VAL A 371 15.93 -10.66 -10.61
C VAL A 371 15.42 -11.41 -9.38
N GLY A 372 14.10 -11.59 -9.24
CA GLY A 372 13.52 -12.39 -8.16
C GLY A 372 14.02 -13.84 -8.14
N VAL A 373 14.10 -14.49 -9.31
CA VAL A 373 14.62 -15.86 -9.45
C VAL A 373 16.11 -15.92 -9.08
N CYS A 374 16.92 -14.97 -9.57
CA CYS A 374 18.35 -14.91 -9.26
C CYS A 374 18.61 -14.70 -7.76
N LEU A 375 17.84 -13.82 -7.13
CA LEU A 375 17.90 -13.57 -5.69
C LEU A 375 17.55 -14.81 -4.88
N ASN A 376 16.48 -15.50 -5.25
CA ASN A 376 16.09 -16.75 -4.60
C ASN A 376 17.15 -17.84 -4.76
N ALA A 377 17.76 -17.96 -5.94
CA ALA A 377 18.85 -18.91 -6.19
C ALA A 377 20.09 -18.58 -5.33
N ALA A 378 20.49 -17.31 -5.25
CA ALA A 378 21.61 -16.86 -4.43
C ALA A 378 21.36 -17.11 -2.93
N ALA A 379 20.16 -16.81 -2.43
CA ALA A 379 19.79 -17.05 -1.04
C ALA A 379 19.79 -18.54 -0.68
N ARG A 380 19.32 -19.40 -1.59
CA ARG A 380 19.38 -20.86 -1.43
C ARG A 380 20.82 -21.36 -1.32
N ARG A 381 21.75 -20.85 -2.15
CA ARG A 381 23.17 -21.23 -2.06
C ARG A 381 23.77 -20.85 -0.71
N ARG A 382 23.55 -19.61 -0.24
CA ARG A 382 24.02 -19.17 1.08
C ARG A 382 23.49 -20.03 2.22
N ARG A 383 22.24 -20.49 2.14
CA ARG A 383 21.69 -21.43 3.14
C ARG A 383 22.42 -22.76 3.14
N LEU A 384 22.65 -23.34 1.96
CA LEU A 384 23.40 -24.60 1.85
C LEU A 384 24.84 -24.46 2.36
N GLU A 385 25.48 -23.32 2.12
CA GLU A 385 26.80 -23.00 2.66
C GLU A 385 26.78 -22.88 4.19
N TYR A 386 25.80 -22.17 4.74
CA TYR A 386 25.63 -22.03 6.19
C TYR A 386 25.30 -23.36 6.87
N ASP A 387 24.40 -24.15 6.30
CA ASP A 387 24.03 -25.48 6.79
C ASP A 387 25.22 -26.44 6.73
N ALA A 388 26.05 -26.36 5.68
CA ALA A 388 27.29 -27.14 5.58
C ALA A 388 28.27 -26.73 6.68
N VAL A 389 28.51 -25.43 6.87
CA VAL A 389 29.41 -24.91 7.94
C VAL A 389 28.90 -25.30 9.33
N SER A 390 27.59 -25.20 9.57
CA SER A 390 26.96 -25.60 10.83
C SER A 390 27.07 -27.11 11.07
N ALA A 391 26.85 -27.93 10.03
CA ALA A 391 27.04 -29.37 10.11
C ALA A 391 28.50 -29.76 10.42
N PHE A 392 29.48 -29.05 9.87
CA PHE A 392 30.90 -29.23 10.23
C PHE A 392 31.22 -28.80 11.67
N ALA A 393 30.59 -27.73 12.18
CA ALA A 393 30.79 -27.27 13.55
C ALA A 393 30.14 -28.20 14.60
N CYS A 394 29.04 -28.88 14.25
CA CYS A 394 28.35 -29.83 15.13
C CYS A 394 28.83 -31.29 14.98
N ALA A 395 29.77 -31.57 14.07
CA ALA A 395 30.37 -32.89 13.98
C ALA A 395 31.13 -33.19 15.29
N PRO A 396 30.82 -34.29 16.00
CA PRO A 396 31.49 -34.62 17.25
C PRO A 396 32.99 -34.74 16.99
N ALA A 397 33.79 -34.05 17.82
CA ALA A 397 35.24 -34.16 17.77
C ALA A 397 35.63 -35.66 17.72
N PRO A 398 36.56 -36.07 16.85
CA PRO A 398 36.97 -37.46 16.74
C PRO A 398 37.35 -37.93 18.14
N THR A 399 36.63 -38.94 18.63
CA THR A 399 36.82 -39.48 19.98
C THR A 399 38.30 -39.87 20.08
N PRO A 400 39.07 -39.30 21.03
CA PRO A 400 40.45 -39.73 21.20
C PRO A 400 40.43 -41.21 21.51
N ALA A 401 41.13 -42.00 20.69
CA ALA A 401 41.23 -43.44 20.85
C ALA A 401 41.58 -43.77 22.30
N SER A 402 40.70 -44.50 22.95
CA SER A 402 40.83 -44.95 24.34
C SER A 402 42.08 -45.82 24.50
N THR A 403 43.11 -45.26 25.14
CA THR A 403 44.22 -46.02 25.73
C THR A 403 43.74 -46.66 27.04
N PRO A 404 44.00 -47.95 27.30
CA PRO A 404 43.50 -48.63 28.49
C PRO A 404 44.24 -48.23 29.77
N ALA A 405 43.47 -48.30 30.86
CA ALA A 405 43.69 -47.87 32.22
C ALA A 405 45.02 -48.24 32.90
N SER A 406 45.42 -47.41 33.87
CA SER A 406 46.04 -47.88 35.10
C SER A 406 45.51 -47.11 36.32
N THR A 407 45.35 -47.90 37.39
CA THR A 407 44.58 -47.70 38.61
C THR A 407 45.40 -47.04 39.72
N SER A 408 44.75 -46.23 40.56
CA SER A 408 45.07 -45.84 41.97
C SER A 408 44.86 -44.33 42.15
N GLY A 409 44.34 -43.77 43.24
CA GLY A 409 43.78 -44.25 44.50
C GLY A 409 43.14 -43.03 45.20
N SER A 410 42.22 -43.31 46.13
CA SER A 410 41.48 -42.34 46.95
C SER A 410 42.31 -41.23 47.59
N ILE A 411 41.70 -40.05 47.80
CA ILE A 411 41.52 -39.44 49.13
C ILE A 411 40.51 -38.27 49.06
N SER A 412 39.78 -38.14 50.15
CA SER A 412 38.65 -37.30 50.53
C SER A 412 38.85 -35.77 50.54
N GLY A 413 37.73 -35.08 50.30
CA GLY A 413 37.22 -34.02 51.18
C GLY A 413 37.61 -32.58 50.84
N PHE A 414 36.62 -31.75 50.52
CA PHE A 414 36.25 -30.55 51.30
C PHE A 414 35.12 -29.76 50.62
N THR A 415 34.10 -29.44 51.39
CA THR A 415 33.06 -28.46 51.11
C THR A 415 33.62 -27.03 51.18
N ALA A 416 33.37 -26.19 50.17
CA ALA A 416 33.38 -24.74 50.34
C ALA A 416 32.48 -24.04 49.33
N ARG A 417 31.45 -23.43 49.91
CA ARG A 417 30.55 -22.38 49.43
C ARG A 417 31.34 -21.11 49.10
N SER A 418 31.12 -20.51 47.93
CA SER A 418 31.43 -19.09 47.70
C SER A 418 30.48 -18.48 46.66
N THR A 419 29.55 -17.71 47.20
CA THR A 419 28.87 -16.56 46.61
C THR A 419 29.85 -15.51 46.10
N SER A 420 29.62 -14.97 44.90
CA SER A 420 29.97 -13.58 44.60
C SER A 420 28.96 -13.02 43.59
N GLY A 421 28.25 -11.98 44.05
CA GLY A 421 27.40 -11.15 43.20
C GLY A 421 28.26 -10.23 42.34
N SER A 422 27.75 -9.93 41.15
CA SER A 422 28.17 -8.77 40.36
C SER A 422 26.92 -8.01 39.97
N LEU A 423 26.70 -6.89 40.67
CA LEU A 423 25.80 -5.81 40.29
C LEU A 423 26.49 -5.05 39.16
N SER A 424 26.00 -5.14 37.94
CA SER A 424 26.32 -4.20 36.87
C SER A 424 25.19 -3.17 36.75
N ALA A 425 25.60 -1.92 36.89
CA ALA A 425 24.77 -0.73 36.89
C ALA A 425 24.01 -0.55 35.57
N SER A 426 22.76 -0.11 35.70
CA SER A 426 21.92 0.36 34.60
C SER A 426 22.47 1.68 34.08
N THR A 427 23.05 1.66 32.88
CA THR A 427 23.32 2.86 32.09
C THR A 427 22.06 3.17 31.27
N PHE A 428 21.43 4.31 31.56
CA PHE A 428 20.38 4.89 30.72
C PHE A 428 20.93 5.21 29.33
N PRO A 429 20.19 4.95 28.22
CA PRO A 429 20.55 5.47 26.92
C PRO A 429 19.97 6.88 26.79
N SER A 430 20.85 7.86 26.63
CA SER A 430 20.49 9.22 26.20
C SER A 430 21.50 9.60 25.12
N ASP A 431 21.08 9.43 23.86
CA ASP A 431 21.41 10.25 22.68
C ASP A 431 21.04 9.48 21.39
N GLU A 432 19.79 9.59 20.95
CA GLU A 432 19.31 9.01 19.67
C GLU A 432 19.46 9.96 18.47
N ASN A 433 20.06 11.14 18.62
CA ASN A 433 20.16 12.14 17.54
C ASN A 433 21.59 12.31 16.98
N LYS A 434 22.40 11.25 16.98
CA LYS A 434 23.69 11.29 16.28
C LYS A 434 23.48 10.88 14.82
N PRO A 435 23.84 11.72 13.82
CA PRO A 435 23.76 11.33 12.42
C PRO A 435 24.66 10.12 12.19
N MET A 436 24.06 9.04 11.67
CA MET A 436 24.75 7.79 11.35
C MET A 436 25.96 8.04 10.45
N THR A 437 27.09 7.44 10.80
CA THR A 437 28.31 7.53 9.99
C THR A 437 28.21 6.63 8.76
N ALA A 438 28.94 6.96 7.68
CA ALA A 438 28.95 6.16 6.45
C ALA A 438 29.33 4.68 6.68
N ALA A 439 30.19 4.40 7.67
CA ALA A 439 30.58 3.05 8.04
C ALA A 439 29.48 2.29 8.81
N GLU A 440 28.68 2.98 9.63
CA GLU A 440 27.50 2.40 10.28
C GLU A 440 26.38 2.13 9.26
N ILE A 441 26.26 2.98 8.23
CA ILE A 441 25.33 2.79 7.10
C ILE A 441 25.74 1.58 6.25
N GLU A 442 27.03 1.41 5.98
CA GLU A 442 27.56 0.27 5.21
C GLU A 442 27.44 -1.05 5.98
N LYS A 443 27.70 -1.03 7.30
CA LYS A 443 27.51 -2.19 8.18
C LYS A 443 26.02 -2.57 8.32
N GLN A 444 25.13 -1.59 8.40
CA GLN A 444 23.68 -1.83 8.36
C GLN A 444 23.25 -2.43 7.03
N SER A 445 23.92 -2.11 5.91
CA SER A 445 23.64 -2.67 4.59
C SER A 445 24.07 -4.14 4.42
N GLU A 446 25.08 -4.60 5.16
CA GLU A 446 25.47 -6.02 5.21
C GLU A 446 24.55 -6.84 6.13
N GLU A 447 24.18 -6.31 7.30
CA GLU A 447 23.13 -6.86 8.17
C GLU A 447 21.74 -6.86 7.49
N ASP A 448 21.56 -6.00 6.47
CA ASP A 448 20.34 -5.92 5.67
C ASP A 448 20.09 -7.20 4.83
N TRP A 449 21.11 -8.02 4.54
CA TRP A 449 20.93 -9.22 3.70
C TRP A 449 20.26 -10.38 4.40
N ASP A 450 20.67 -10.67 5.64
CA ASP A 450 20.04 -11.70 6.48
C ASP A 450 18.65 -11.26 6.93
N THR A 451 18.35 -9.97 6.92
CA THR A 451 17.01 -9.40 7.11
C THR A 451 16.21 -9.26 5.80
N LEU A 452 16.86 -9.16 4.63
CA LEU A 452 16.22 -9.14 3.31
C LEU A 452 15.62 -10.50 2.96
N LEU A 453 16.33 -11.58 3.28
CA LEU A 453 15.89 -12.94 3.01
C LEU A 453 16.13 -13.82 4.24
N PRO A 454 15.39 -13.61 5.35
CA PRO A 454 15.55 -14.38 6.57
C PRO A 454 15.61 -15.87 6.26
N ALA A 455 16.55 -16.57 6.90
CA ALA A 455 16.66 -18.01 6.84
C ALA A 455 15.27 -18.61 7.07
N GLY A 456 14.76 -19.40 6.11
CA GLY A 456 13.42 -19.98 6.16
C GLY A 456 12.37 -19.42 5.19
N LEU A 457 12.60 -18.32 4.44
CA LEU A 457 11.65 -17.95 3.36
C LEU A 457 11.49 -19.09 2.34
N PRO A 458 10.23 -19.44 1.96
CA PRO A 458 9.96 -20.48 0.99
C PRO A 458 10.52 -20.08 -0.38
N VAL A 459 10.83 -21.10 -1.14
CA VAL A 459 11.20 -21.01 -2.55
C VAL A 459 10.15 -20.19 -3.29
N LEU A 460 10.56 -19.20 -4.09
CA LEU A 460 9.70 -18.58 -5.09
C LEU A 460 9.17 -19.65 -6.06
N GLU A 461 8.02 -20.23 -5.72
CA GLU A 461 7.19 -20.99 -6.63
C GLU A 461 6.30 -19.98 -7.36
N THR A 462 6.85 -19.38 -8.42
CA THR A 462 6.07 -18.57 -9.35
C THR A 462 5.18 -19.50 -10.15
N GLY A 463 4.03 -19.87 -9.59
CA GLY A 463 3.13 -20.88 -10.15
C GLY A 463 2.58 -20.49 -11.53
N GLU A 464 1.36 -19.96 -11.57
CA GLU A 464 0.72 -19.55 -12.84
C GLU A 464 1.42 -18.34 -13.47
N PHE A 465 2.10 -17.50 -12.69
CA PHE A 465 2.84 -16.36 -13.22
C PHE A 465 4.03 -16.78 -14.08
N GLY A 466 4.78 -17.82 -13.68
CA GLY A 466 5.86 -18.36 -14.51
C GLY A 466 5.35 -18.87 -15.85
N MET A 467 4.12 -19.40 -15.90
CA MET A 467 3.47 -19.85 -17.14
C MET A 467 2.92 -18.67 -17.96
N ALA A 468 2.24 -17.73 -17.32
CA ALA A 468 1.63 -16.56 -17.96
C ALA A 468 2.69 -15.63 -18.55
N VAL A 469 3.76 -15.37 -17.80
CA VAL A 469 4.90 -14.60 -18.28
C VAL A 469 5.81 -15.48 -19.14
N GLY A 470 5.90 -16.79 -18.90
CA GLY A 470 6.71 -17.73 -19.69
C GLY A 470 6.44 -17.69 -21.19
N HIS A 471 5.18 -17.53 -21.61
CA HIS A 471 4.83 -17.32 -23.02
C HIS A 471 5.34 -15.98 -23.58
N LEU A 472 5.39 -14.94 -22.76
CA LEU A 472 6.02 -13.64 -23.06
C LEU A 472 7.57 -13.70 -23.00
N ILE A 473 8.12 -14.75 -22.37
CA ILE A 473 9.56 -15.00 -22.15
C ILE A 473 10.09 -16.12 -23.06
N THR A 474 9.43 -16.42 -24.18
CA THR A 474 9.90 -17.40 -25.19
C THR A 474 11.19 -16.97 -25.94
N ASP A 475 12.03 -16.14 -25.31
CA ASP A 475 13.38 -15.82 -25.71
C ASP A 475 14.30 -16.98 -25.26
N PRO A 476 14.91 -17.75 -26.18
CA PRO A 476 15.78 -18.88 -25.85
C PRO A 476 16.87 -18.52 -24.84
N VAL A 477 17.37 -17.28 -24.90
CA VAL A 477 18.40 -16.73 -24.00
C VAL A 477 17.97 -16.77 -22.53
N TYR A 478 16.69 -16.57 -22.22
CA TYR A 478 16.21 -16.62 -20.84
C TYR A 478 16.15 -18.06 -20.32
N TYR A 479 15.61 -18.97 -21.14
CA TYR A 479 15.56 -20.39 -20.78
C TYR A 479 16.96 -20.98 -20.60
N ASP A 480 17.91 -20.59 -21.45
CA ASP A 480 19.32 -21.00 -21.34
C ASP A 480 20.00 -20.37 -20.11
N SER A 481 19.73 -19.10 -19.81
CA SER A 481 20.29 -18.42 -18.61
C SER A 481 19.74 -18.96 -17.29
N VAL A 482 18.51 -19.49 -17.26
CA VAL A 482 17.89 -20.10 -16.07
C VAL A 482 18.24 -21.59 -15.95
N ARG A 483 18.52 -22.30 -17.07
CA ARG A 483 18.91 -23.72 -17.07
C ARG A 483 20.41 -23.97 -16.94
N GLU A 484 21.27 -23.18 -17.57
CA GLU A 484 22.68 -23.55 -17.76
C GLU A 484 23.64 -23.02 -16.67
N ASP A 485 23.26 -22.03 -15.86
CA ASP A 485 24.19 -21.36 -14.93
C ASP A 485 24.06 -21.77 -13.45
N ARG A 486 23.67 -23.03 -13.19
CA ARG A 486 23.63 -23.60 -11.83
C ARG A 486 24.97 -23.55 -11.09
N ASP A 487 26.10 -23.39 -11.79
CA ASP A 487 27.45 -23.38 -11.22
C ASP A 487 28.23 -22.06 -11.42
N LYS A 488 27.64 -21.01 -12.04
CA LYS A 488 28.37 -19.78 -12.42
C LYS A 488 27.66 -18.43 -12.17
N TYR A 489 26.66 -18.35 -11.29
CA TYR A 489 26.11 -17.02 -10.97
C TYR A 489 27.14 -16.14 -10.24
N GLU A 490 27.35 -14.93 -10.79
CA GLU A 490 28.17 -13.88 -10.19
C GLU A 490 27.51 -13.27 -8.93
N PRO A 491 28.28 -12.61 -8.05
CA PRO A 491 27.75 -11.92 -6.88
C PRO A 491 26.66 -10.88 -7.24
N PHE A 492 25.68 -10.70 -6.35
CA PHE A 492 24.52 -9.83 -6.54
C PHE A 492 24.88 -8.40 -6.97
N ASP A 493 25.87 -7.77 -6.33
CA ASP A 493 26.29 -6.41 -6.71
C ASP A 493 26.83 -6.35 -8.14
N ARG A 494 27.43 -7.44 -8.62
CA ARG A 494 27.91 -7.54 -9.99
C ARG A 494 26.77 -7.79 -10.97
N LEU A 495 25.76 -8.55 -10.57
CA LEU A 495 24.52 -8.73 -11.34
C LEU A 495 23.71 -7.43 -11.41
N VAL A 496 23.53 -6.70 -10.30
CA VAL A 496 22.88 -5.40 -10.24
C VAL A 496 23.69 -4.34 -10.98
N ARG A 497 25.02 -4.34 -10.90
CA ARG A 497 25.86 -3.43 -11.70
C ARG A 497 25.85 -3.79 -13.18
N LYS A 498 25.91 -5.07 -13.57
CA LYS A 498 25.80 -5.50 -14.98
C LYS A 498 24.41 -5.22 -15.53
N TRP A 499 23.37 -5.43 -14.72
CA TRP A 499 22.01 -5.07 -15.04
C TRP A 499 21.90 -3.56 -15.19
N GLY A 500 22.37 -2.77 -14.23
CA GLY A 500 22.48 -1.31 -14.31
C GLY A 500 23.26 -0.83 -15.54
N LEU A 501 24.31 -1.54 -15.97
CA LEU A 501 25.08 -1.23 -17.19
C LEU A 501 24.33 -1.58 -18.49
N ARG A 502 23.69 -2.75 -18.56
CA ARG A 502 22.83 -3.15 -19.70
C ARG A 502 21.61 -2.25 -19.81
N PHE A 503 21.05 -1.89 -18.67
CA PHE A 503 19.91 -1.00 -18.53
C PHE A 503 20.29 0.43 -18.87
N ARG A 504 21.45 0.95 -18.42
CA ARG A 504 22.00 2.25 -18.88
C ARG A 504 22.19 2.30 -20.38
N ARG A 505 22.56 1.20 -21.06
CA ARG A 505 22.61 1.15 -22.53
C ARG A 505 21.23 1.27 -23.17
N SER A 506 20.22 0.59 -22.61
CA SER A 506 18.83 0.69 -23.07
C SER A 506 18.25 2.09 -22.81
N LEU A 507 18.51 2.66 -21.63
CA LEU A 507 18.05 3.98 -21.23
C LEU A 507 18.77 5.09 -22.02
N TRP A 508 20.07 4.95 -22.26
CA TRP A 508 20.82 5.86 -23.15
C TRP A 508 20.27 5.82 -24.57
N TRP A 509 19.86 4.65 -25.07
CA TRP A 509 19.16 4.55 -26.34
C TRP A 509 17.81 5.29 -26.31
N HIS A 510 17.02 5.15 -25.24
CA HIS A 510 15.75 5.86 -25.08
C HIS A 510 15.91 7.38 -24.91
N LEU A 511 16.90 7.82 -24.13
CA LEU A 511 17.25 9.22 -23.93
C LEU A 511 17.73 9.84 -25.24
N LYS A 512 18.64 9.16 -25.96
CA LYS A 512 19.10 9.57 -27.28
C LYS A 512 17.93 9.66 -28.25
N ARG A 513 17.03 8.68 -28.26
CA ARG A 513 15.81 8.71 -29.10
C ARG A 513 14.90 9.88 -28.75
N ARG A 514 14.70 10.21 -27.47
CA ARG A 514 13.85 11.31 -27.01
C ARG A 514 14.47 12.67 -27.34
N ILE A 515 15.80 12.82 -27.20
CA ILE A 515 16.55 14.00 -27.64
C ILE A 515 16.46 14.16 -29.16
N HIS A 516 16.67 13.09 -29.93
CA HIS A 516 16.53 13.09 -31.39
C HIS A 516 15.11 13.47 -31.84
N GLN A 517 14.07 12.98 -31.16
CA GLN A 517 12.67 13.36 -31.42
C GLN A 517 12.40 14.85 -31.11
N LYS A 518 12.89 15.35 -29.97
CA LYS A 518 12.74 16.78 -29.61
C LYS A 518 13.51 17.71 -30.56
N LEU A 519 14.64 17.25 -31.09
CA LEU A 519 15.46 18.02 -32.03
C LEU A 519 15.05 17.82 -33.50
N GLY A 520 14.06 16.98 -33.80
CA GLY A 520 13.64 16.68 -35.17
C GLY A 520 14.68 15.92 -36.01
N ILE A 521 15.69 15.31 -35.38
CA ILE A 521 16.79 14.64 -36.07
C ILE A 521 16.47 13.15 -36.21
N PRO A 522 16.34 12.59 -37.44
CA PRO A 522 16.08 11.16 -37.62
C PRO A 522 17.24 10.34 -37.05
N MET A 523 16.90 9.39 -36.18
CA MET A 523 17.88 8.51 -35.53
C MET A 523 18.28 7.41 -36.53
N MET A 524 19.53 7.42 -37.00
CA MET A 524 20.09 6.31 -37.77
C MET A 524 20.16 5.08 -36.86
N ILE A 525 19.30 4.09 -37.14
CA ILE A 525 19.27 2.83 -36.38
C ILE A 525 20.42 1.98 -36.93
N ASP A 526 21.51 1.88 -36.17
CA ASP A 526 22.53 0.86 -36.45
C ASP A 526 21.90 -0.53 -36.38
N GLY A 527 22.21 -1.38 -37.37
CA GLY A 527 21.57 -2.68 -37.61
C GLY A 527 21.66 -3.71 -36.48
N TYR A 528 22.29 -3.37 -35.36
CA TYR A 528 22.41 -4.21 -34.15
C TYR A 528 21.13 -4.33 -33.31
N TYR A 529 20.12 -3.49 -33.54
CA TYR A 529 18.88 -3.44 -32.73
C TYR A 529 17.60 -3.77 -33.53
N ARG A 530 17.71 -4.54 -34.60
CA ARG A 530 16.55 -5.06 -35.35
C ARG A 530 16.06 -6.39 -34.79
#